data_AF-A0A7G8J5X4-F1
#
_entry.id   AF-A0A7G8J5X4-F1
#
_cell.length_a   1.000
_cell.length_b   1.000
_cell.length_c   1.000
_cell.angle_alpha   90.00
_cell.angle_beta   90.00
_cell.angle_gamma   90.00
#
_symmetry.space_group_name_H-M   'P 1'
#
loop_
_entity.id
_entity.type
_entity.pdbx_description
1 polymer ?
#
loop_
_entity_poly.entity_id
_entity_poly.type
_entity_poly.pdbx_seq_one_letter_code
_entity_poly.pdbx_strand_id
1 'polypeptide(L)'
;MNRDPKRTRKAYTAEDFCFFVDHGYNKPEERAARAFMSLVQAKQLPSFALGFFSDFKHGKASKAPWEEQALVHESFILLAPMPIDGGFTGTMLAENEVAGQVIEVQHMGQTWVIQVPDFKDYVKAENSIEIDVVRPPEPVPPGS
;
A
#
# COMPACT_ATOMS: atom_id res chain seq x y z
N MET A 1 -36.88 -43.21 -13.22
CA MET A 1 -36.68 -41.78 -13.54
C MET A 1 -35.88 -41.14 -12.41
N ASN A 2 -34.58 -40.96 -12.63
CA ASN A 2 -33.64 -40.42 -11.65
C ASN A 2 -33.60 -38.90 -11.81
N ARG A 3 -34.04 -38.12 -10.81
CA ARG A 3 -33.97 -36.65 -10.83
C ARG A 3 -32.81 -36.21 -9.94
N ASP A 4 -31.75 -35.74 -10.57
CA ASP A 4 -30.57 -35.14 -9.93
C ASP A 4 -30.92 -33.73 -9.39
N PRO A 5 -30.86 -33.45 -8.08
CA PRO A 5 -31.22 -32.15 -7.54
C PRO A 5 -29.95 -31.31 -7.33
N LYS A 6 -29.28 -30.89 -8.41
CA LYS A 6 -28.10 -30.01 -8.31
C LYS A 6 -28.13 -28.90 -9.34
N ARG A 7 -28.98 -27.90 -9.10
CA ARG A 7 -28.82 -26.55 -9.65
C ARG A 7 -29.54 -25.56 -8.74
N THR A 8 -29.00 -25.37 -7.54
CA THR A 8 -29.27 -24.16 -6.75
C THR A 8 -28.71 -22.98 -7.52
N ARG A 9 -29.60 -22.24 -8.17
CA ARG A 9 -29.29 -21.00 -8.88
C ARG A 9 -28.81 -20.02 -7.81
N LYS A 10 -27.50 -19.74 -7.76
CA LYS A 10 -26.97 -18.68 -6.87
C LYS A 10 -27.73 -17.39 -7.19
N ALA A 11 -28.26 -16.74 -6.16
CA ALA A 11 -28.81 -15.40 -6.31
C ALA A 11 -27.66 -14.47 -6.71
N TYR A 12 -27.88 -13.68 -7.75
CA TYR A 12 -26.91 -12.67 -8.16
C TYR A 12 -26.74 -11.65 -7.03
N THR A 13 -25.51 -11.36 -6.64
CA THR A 13 -25.22 -10.34 -5.62
C THR A 13 -25.15 -8.96 -6.28
N ALA A 14 -25.27 -7.88 -5.50
CA ALA A 14 -25.14 -6.52 -6.03
C ALA A 14 -23.79 -6.29 -6.74
N GLU A 15 -22.77 -7.08 -6.37
CA GLU A 15 -21.44 -7.12 -6.99
C GLU A 15 -21.49 -7.59 -8.46
N ASP A 16 -22.45 -8.43 -8.85
CA ASP A 16 -22.62 -8.92 -10.23
C ASP A 16 -23.11 -7.84 -11.21
N PHE A 17 -23.61 -6.71 -10.70
CA PHE A 17 -24.22 -5.63 -11.50
C PHE A 17 -23.42 -4.32 -11.48
N CYS A 18 -22.31 -4.27 -10.75
CA CYS A 18 -21.55 -3.04 -10.55
C CYS A 18 -20.29 -3.02 -11.43
N PHE A 19 -20.46 -2.62 -12.71
CA PHE A 19 -19.37 -2.46 -13.70
C PHE A 19 -18.30 -1.42 -13.33
N PHE A 20 -18.46 -0.71 -12.21
CA PHE A 20 -17.54 0.32 -11.71
C PHE A 20 -16.66 -0.14 -10.53
N VAL A 21 -16.77 -1.40 -10.09
CA VAL A 21 -15.83 -1.93 -9.10
C VAL A 21 -14.55 -2.28 -9.85
N ASP A 22 -13.55 -1.40 -9.75
CA ASP A 22 -12.20 -1.69 -10.20
C ASP A 22 -11.77 -3.03 -9.55
N HIS A 23 -11.73 -4.11 -10.32
CA HIS A 23 -11.47 -5.46 -9.81
C HIS A 23 -10.11 -5.55 -9.09
N GLY A 24 -9.22 -4.56 -9.25
CA GLY A 24 -7.98 -4.41 -8.50
C GLY A 24 -8.16 -3.96 -7.05
N TYR A 25 -9.28 -3.33 -6.68
CA TYR A 25 -9.57 -2.92 -5.30
C TYR A 25 -9.69 -4.12 -4.36
N ASN A 26 -10.22 -5.23 -4.87
CA ASN A 26 -10.46 -6.46 -4.11
C ASN A 26 -9.21 -7.36 -3.95
N LYS A 27 -8.02 -6.90 -4.38
CA LYS A 27 -6.77 -7.67 -4.29
C LYS A 27 -5.60 -6.80 -3.84
N PRO A 28 -5.54 -6.39 -2.57
CA PRO A 28 -4.45 -5.59 -2.03
C PRO A 28 -3.08 -6.22 -2.26
N GLU A 29 -2.97 -7.55 -2.06
CA GLU A 29 -1.72 -8.29 -2.29
C GLU A 29 -1.22 -8.21 -3.74
N GLU A 30 -2.13 -8.31 -4.72
CA GLU A 30 -1.75 -8.23 -6.14
C GLU A 30 -1.23 -6.83 -6.46
N ARG A 31 -1.84 -5.77 -5.91
CA ARG A 31 -1.37 -4.40 -6.10
C ARG A 31 -0.02 -4.17 -5.44
N ALA A 32 0.15 -4.64 -4.20
CA ALA A 32 1.42 -4.56 -3.49
C ALA A 32 2.53 -5.29 -4.24
N ALA A 33 2.27 -6.50 -4.75
CA ALA A 33 3.21 -7.26 -5.56
C ALA A 33 3.58 -6.54 -6.86
N ARG A 34 2.62 -5.92 -7.54
CA ARG A 34 2.88 -5.11 -8.74
C ARG A 34 3.73 -3.88 -8.43
N ALA A 35 3.43 -3.16 -7.35
CA ALA A 35 4.19 -2.01 -6.89
C ALA A 35 5.63 -2.39 -6.51
N PHE A 36 5.79 -3.47 -5.74
CA PHE A 36 7.10 -4.00 -5.36
C PHE A 36 7.93 -4.35 -6.58
N MET A 37 7.34 -5.03 -7.57
CA MET A 37 8.05 -5.39 -8.80
C MET A 37 8.38 -4.16 -9.68
N SER A 38 7.58 -3.10 -9.63
CA SER A 38 7.93 -1.81 -10.26
C SER A 38 9.16 -1.18 -9.59
N LEU A 39 9.26 -1.21 -8.25
CA LEU A 39 10.44 -0.73 -7.52
C LEU A 39 11.70 -1.53 -7.87
N VAL A 40 11.58 -2.86 -7.96
CA VAL A 40 12.68 -3.75 -8.38
C VAL A 40 13.15 -3.39 -9.79
N GLN A 41 12.22 -3.21 -10.73
CA GLN A 41 12.55 -2.87 -12.12
C GLN A 41 13.20 -1.48 -12.22
N ALA A 42 12.75 -0.52 -11.43
CA ALA A 42 13.29 0.83 -11.37
C ALA A 42 14.62 0.92 -10.58
N LYS A 43 15.04 -0.16 -9.90
CA LYS A 43 16.19 -0.19 -8.97
C LYS A 43 16.06 0.81 -7.82
N GLN A 44 14.82 1.04 -7.37
CA GLN A 44 14.48 1.96 -6.27
C GLN A 44 14.09 1.22 -4.99
N LEU A 45 14.32 -0.09 -4.93
CA LEU A 45 14.00 -0.91 -3.76
C LEU A 45 15.14 -0.80 -2.72
N PRO A 46 14.86 -0.35 -1.49
CA PRO A 46 15.79 -0.41 -0.36
C PRO A 46 16.33 -1.81 -0.11
N SER A 47 17.55 -1.90 0.45
CA SER A 47 18.23 -3.16 0.70
C SER A 47 17.48 -4.06 1.68
N PHE A 48 16.88 -3.49 2.75
CA PHE A 48 16.10 -4.24 3.74
C PHE A 48 14.92 -4.97 3.09
N ALA A 49 14.32 -4.38 2.05
CA ALA A 49 13.13 -4.88 1.40
C ALA A 49 13.42 -6.07 0.45
N LEU A 50 14.69 -6.34 0.11
CA LEU A 50 15.07 -7.50 -0.71
C LEU A 50 14.68 -8.84 -0.06
N GLY A 51 14.64 -8.90 1.27
CA GLY A 51 14.21 -10.08 2.03
C GLY A 51 12.77 -10.51 1.72
N PHE A 52 11.93 -9.59 1.24
CA PHE A 52 10.52 -9.84 0.92
C PHE A 52 10.29 -10.20 -0.55
N PHE A 53 11.34 -10.29 -1.37
CA PHE A 53 11.19 -10.57 -2.80
C PHE A 53 10.42 -11.88 -3.08
N SER A 54 10.61 -12.92 -2.27
CA SER A 54 9.89 -14.19 -2.42
C SER A 54 8.38 -14.04 -2.34
N ASP A 55 7.92 -13.08 -1.53
CA ASP A 55 6.51 -12.85 -1.24
C ASP A 55 5.85 -12.08 -2.37
N PHE A 56 6.58 -11.21 -3.06
CA PHE A 56 6.03 -10.31 -4.09
C PHE A 56 6.39 -10.66 -5.55
N LYS A 57 7.32 -11.61 -5.78
CA LYS A 57 7.78 -11.98 -7.15
C LYS A 57 6.69 -12.47 -8.11
N HIS A 58 5.51 -12.78 -7.60
CA HIS A 58 4.35 -13.21 -8.40
C HIS A 58 3.64 -12.02 -9.09
N GLY A 59 3.93 -10.79 -8.70
CA GLY A 59 3.38 -9.58 -9.31
C GLY A 59 3.99 -9.26 -10.67
N LYS A 60 3.21 -8.61 -11.54
CA LYS A 60 3.68 -8.06 -12.81
C LYS A 60 3.86 -6.54 -12.68
N ALA A 61 5.09 -6.07 -12.82
CA ALA A 61 5.41 -4.63 -12.70
C ALA A 61 4.44 -3.75 -13.51
N SER A 62 3.98 -2.67 -12.88
CA SER A 62 3.16 -1.65 -13.52
C SER A 62 3.97 -0.90 -14.57
N LYS A 63 3.28 -0.40 -15.61
CA LYS A 63 3.87 0.54 -16.58
C LYS A 63 3.94 1.97 -16.06
N ALA A 64 3.22 2.27 -14.98
CA ALA A 64 3.26 3.58 -14.34
C ALA A 64 4.63 3.85 -13.70
N PRO A 65 5.02 5.12 -13.53
CA PRO A 65 6.19 5.50 -12.73
C PRO A 65 6.15 4.87 -11.34
N TRP A 66 7.31 4.51 -10.80
CA TRP A 66 7.39 3.84 -9.50
C TRP A 66 6.94 4.76 -8.36
N GLU A 67 7.12 6.07 -8.53
CA GLU A 67 6.72 7.13 -7.60
C GLU A 67 5.21 7.15 -7.37
N GLU A 68 4.42 6.71 -8.36
CA GLU A 68 2.96 6.58 -8.23
C GLU A 68 2.53 5.25 -7.59
N GLN A 69 3.47 4.30 -7.47
CA GLN A 69 3.18 2.94 -7.00
C GLN A 69 3.64 2.70 -5.56
N ALA A 70 4.50 3.55 -5.00
CA ALA A 70 4.98 3.42 -3.63
C ALA A 70 5.40 4.75 -3.00
N LEU A 71 5.30 4.83 -1.67
CA LEU A 71 6.10 5.76 -0.87
C LEU A 71 7.35 5.01 -0.39
N VAL A 72 8.53 5.59 -0.62
CA VAL A 72 9.81 4.92 -0.34
C VAL A 72 10.65 5.80 0.57
N HIS A 73 11.08 5.21 1.69
CA HIS A 73 12.05 5.73 2.64
C HIS A 73 13.12 4.65 2.88
N GLU A 74 14.26 5.01 3.46
CA GLU A 74 15.40 4.08 3.63
C GLU A 74 15.04 2.85 4.50
N SER A 75 14.22 3.06 5.54
CA SER A 75 13.77 2.01 6.47
C SER A 75 12.25 1.72 6.42
N PHE A 76 11.53 2.27 5.42
CA PHE A 76 10.07 2.15 5.30
C PHE A 76 9.61 2.20 3.83
N ILE A 77 8.61 1.40 3.47
CA ILE A 77 7.95 1.43 2.16
C ILE A 77 6.45 1.23 2.36
N LEU A 78 5.63 2.09 1.76
CA LEU A 78 4.21 1.83 1.57
C LEU A 78 3.95 1.48 0.10
N LEU A 79 3.61 0.23 -0.16
CA LEU A 79 3.30 -0.29 -1.48
C LEU A 79 1.83 -0.05 -1.84
N ALA A 80 1.61 0.32 -3.10
CA ALA A 80 0.29 0.61 -3.67
C ALA A 80 -0.53 1.58 -2.79
N PRO A 81 0.01 2.77 -2.45
CA PRO A 81 -0.68 3.71 -1.59
C PRO A 81 -1.97 4.20 -2.25
N MET A 82 -3.03 4.23 -1.47
CA MET A 82 -4.30 4.85 -1.84
C MET A 82 -4.59 5.98 -0.86
N PRO A 83 -4.95 7.18 -1.34
CA PRO A 83 -5.31 8.28 -0.46
C PRO A 83 -6.58 7.93 0.33
N ILE A 84 -6.56 8.23 1.62
CA ILE A 84 -7.71 8.18 2.54
C ILE A 84 -7.85 9.54 3.23
N ASP A 85 -8.92 9.73 4.00
CA ASP A 85 -9.15 10.97 4.74
C ASP A 85 -8.02 11.20 5.77
N GLY A 86 -7.07 12.06 5.41
CA GLY A 86 -5.94 12.44 6.27
C GLY A 86 -4.68 11.58 6.12
N GLY A 87 -4.61 10.67 5.14
CA GLY A 87 -3.51 9.73 5.07
C GLY A 87 -3.41 8.90 3.79
N PHE A 88 -2.66 7.81 3.90
CA PHE A 88 -2.57 6.78 2.87
C PHE A 88 -2.87 5.41 3.46
N THR A 89 -3.49 4.53 2.68
CA THR A 89 -3.60 3.10 3.00
C THR A 89 -2.84 2.27 1.98
N GLY A 90 -2.22 1.18 2.40
CA GLY A 90 -1.48 0.29 1.49
C GLY A 90 -0.88 -0.91 2.20
N THR A 91 0.12 -1.52 1.59
CA THR A 91 0.90 -2.61 2.21
C THR A 91 2.24 -2.06 2.68
N MET A 92 2.47 -2.09 3.99
CA MET A 92 3.67 -1.52 4.59
C MET A 92 4.78 -2.58 4.75
N LEU A 93 6.01 -2.19 4.40
CA LEU A 93 7.24 -2.88 4.76
C LEU A 93 8.10 -1.89 5.56
N ALA A 94 8.46 -2.23 6.79
CA ALA A 94 9.21 -1.32 7.65
C ALA A 94 10.14 -2.07 8.59
N GLU A 95 11.27 -1.45 8.90
CA GLU A 95 12.18 -1.94 9.94
C GLU A 95 11.63 -1.56 11.32
N ASN A 96 11.94 -2.37 12.34
CA ASN A 96 11.46 -2.13 13.71
C ASN A 96 11.87 -0.76 14.26
N GLU A 97 13.03 -0.25 13.84
CA GLU A 97 13.56 1.04 14.29
C GLU A 97 12.66 2.24 13.98
N VAL A 98 11.87 2.19 12.89
CA VAL A 98 10.98 3.30 12.50
C VAL A 98 9.56 3.18 13.06
N ALA A 99 9.25 2.12 13.81
CA ALA A 99 7.95 1.97 14.45
C ALA A 99 7.64 3.16 15.37
N GLY A 100 6.44 3.74 15.24
CA GLY A 100 6.01 4.89 16.04
C GLY A 100 6.71 6.22 15.71
N GLN A 101 7.58 6.27 14.71
CA GLN A 101 8.29 7.50 14.33
C GLN A 101 7.49 8.37 13.35
N VAL A 102 7.77 9.67 13.37
CA VAL A 102 7.33 10.62 12.34
C VAL A 102 8.44 10.76 11.31
N ILE A 103 8.19 10.38 10.06
CA ILE A 103 9.17 10.40 8.98
C ILE A 103 8.75 11.37 7.88
N GLU A 104 9.74 12.00 7.25
CA GLU A 104 9.55 12.81 6.05
C GLU A 104 9.84 11.94 4.82
N VAL A 105 8.91 11.91 3.87
CA VAL A 105 9.07 11.14 2.62
C VAL A 105 8.71 11.99 1.41
N GLN A 106 9.44 11.80 0.31
CA GLN A 106 9.08 12.38 -0.96
C GLN A 106 8.18 11.43 -1.75
N HIS A 107 7.03 11.92 -2.19
CA HIS A 107 6.10 11.18 -3.03
C HIS A 107 5.49 12.10 -4.08
N MET A 108 5.60 11.71 -5.35
CA MET A 108 5.12 12.50 -6.50
C MET A 108 5.63 13.96 -6.52
N GLY A 109 6.87 14.18 -6.09
CA GLY A 109 7.48 15.53 -6.03
C GLY A 109 6.98 16.42 -4.89
N GLN A 110 6.19 15.86 -3.96
CA GLN A 110 5.76 16.53 -2.74
C GLN A 110 6.38 15.87 -1.50
N THR A 111 6.68 16.69 -0.50
CA THR A 111 7.11 16.22 0.82
C THR A 111 5.89 15.91 1.67
N TRP A 112 5.85 14.71 2.24
CA TRP A 112 4.84 14.26 3.18
C TRP A 112 5.48 13.93 4.52
N VAL A 113 4.83 14.32 5.61
CA VAL A 113 5.22 13.96 6.96
C VAL A 113 4.25 12.91 7.46
N ILE A 114 4.75 11.72 7.77
CA ILE A 114 3.96 10.51 7.95
C ILE A 114 4.23 9.92 9.32
N GLN A 115 3.18 9.60 10.08
CA GLN A 115 3.28 8.90 11.35
C GLN A 115 3.28 7.38 11.12
N VAL A 116 4.45 6.74 11.21
CA VAL A 116 4.55 5.29 11.13
C VAL A 116 3.83 4.68 12.34
N PRO A 117 2.95 3.68 12.15
CA PRO A 117 2.25 3.04 13.27
C PRO A 117 3.22 2.25 14.16
N ASP A 118 2.84 2.02 15.41
CA ASP A 118 3.58 1.16 16.33
C ASP A 118 3.43 -0.32 15.94
N PHE A 119 4.53 -1.06 15.95
CA PHE A 119 4.55 -2.51 15.72
C PHE A 119 5.70 -3.19 16.47
N LYS A 120 5.48 -4.44 16.91
CA LYS A 120 6.45 -5.20 17.73
C LYS A 120 7.33 -6.16 16.94
N ASP A 121 6.85 -6.63 15.79
CA ASP A 121 7.58 -7.53 14.90
C ASP A 121 8.07 -6.77 13.66
N TYR A 122 9.07 -7.30 12.93
CA TYR A 122 9.30 -6.85 11.55
C TYR A 122 7.98 -7.01 10.80
N VAL A 123 7.33 -5.91 10.42
CA VAL A 123 5.98 -5.98 9.83
C VAL A 123 6.06 -6.77 8.55
N LYS A 124 5.42 -7.94 8.59
CA LYS A 124 5.29 -8.85 7.48
C LYS A 124 4.09 -8.40 6.66
N ALA A 125 4.34 -7.63 5.59
CA ALA A 125 3.40 -7.27 4.53
C ALA A 125 1.93 -7.25 4.99
N GLU A 126 1.60 -6.35 5.90
CA GLU A 126 0.22 -6.23 6.38
C GLU A 126 -0.58 -5.40 5.39
N ASN A 127 -1.71 -5.95 4.94
CA ASN A 127 -2.57 -5.28 3.97
C ASN A 127 -3.48 -4.28 4.68
N SER A 128 -3.67 -3.11 4.05
CA SER A 128 -4.59 -2.07 4.51
C SER A 128 -4.12 -1.33 5.77
N ILE A 129 -2.80 -1.14 5.91
CA ILE A 129 -2.25 -0.28 6.95
C ILE A 129 -2.55 1.16 6.59
N GLU A 130 -3.29 1.85 7.46
CA GLU A 130 -3.56 3.29 7.37
C GLU A 130 -2.40 4.05 8.02
N ILE A 131 -1.92 5.08 7.33
CA ILE A 131 -0.86 5.94 7.83
C ILE A 131 -1.27 7.39 7.73
N ASP A 132 -1.25 8.06 8.87
CA ASP A 132 -1.68 9.43 9.01
C ASP A 132 -0.60 10.41 8.53
N VAL A 133 -1.04 11.40 7.76
CA VAL A 133 -0.19 12.55 7.42
C VAL A 133 -0.28 13.55 8.56
N VAL A 134 0.85 13.73 9.25
CA VAL A 134 0.97 14.77 10.28
C VAL A 134 1.17 16.10 9.56
N ARG A 135 0.19 17.01 9.63
CA ARG A 135 0.46 18.37 9.16
C ARG A 135 1.56 18.97 10.05
N PRO A 136 2.66 19.49 9.48
CA PRO A 136 3.58 20.28 10.28
C PRO A 136 2.79 21.43 10.92
N PRO A 137 3.09 21.81 12.18
CA PRO A 137 2.43 22.94 12.81
C PRO A 137 2.56 24.17 11.91
N GLU A 138 1.46 24.92 11.75
CA GLU A 138 1.48 26.17 10.99
C GLU A 138 2.62 27.05 11.52
N PRO A 139 3.44 27.65 10.63
CA PRO A 139 4.47 28.57 11.08
C PRO A 139 3.80 29.66 11.91
N VAL A 140 4.18 29.75 13.19
CA VAL A 140 3.67 30.80 14.08
C VAL A 140 4.01 32.12 13.41
N PRO A 141 3.02 32.95 13.03
CA PRO A 141 3.31 34.23 12.41
C PRO A 141 4.18 35.03 13.39
N PRO A 142 5.26 35.66 12.92
CA PRO A 142 6.09 36.50 13.79
C PRO A 142 5.17 37.54 14.45
N GLY A 143 5.21 37.59 15.78
CA GLY A 143 4.26 38.30 16.63
C GLY A 143 3.96 39.72 16.15
N SER A 144 2.67 40.05 16.19
CA SER A 144 2.14 41.42 16.03
C SER A 144 2.37 42.26 17.28
#